data_AF-A0A1W2F3X3-F1
#
_entry.id   AF-A0A1W2F3X3-F1
#
_cell.length_a   1.000
_cell.length_b   1.000
_cell.length_c   1.000
_cell.angle_alpha   90.00
_cell.angle_beta   90.00
_cell.angle_gamma   90.00
#
_symmetry.space_group_name_H-M   'P 1'
#
loop_
_entity.id
_entity.type
_entity.pdbx_description
1 polymer ?
#
loop_
_entity_poly.entity_id
_entity_poly.type
_entity_poly.pdbx_seq_one_letter_code
_entity_poly.pdbx_strand_id
1 'polypeptide(L)'
;MLTMIEHFNGAGPTNDEIRDAPVLYRWQLKDTRNGVEVHGIVQGHPHLPDGEWIRTSEIVQIDPSSKPLWLRTESRLYHLGKRMGRTEIHIRKELEASGFALTRDQATPGEQKEFFEVFRQRRKNLDEAERILLLLVRTNRIDRERAIKLHKILLVEISR
;
A
#
# COMPACT_ATOMS: atom_id res chain seq x y z
N MET A 1 1.96 -7.28 -20.51
CA MET A 1 1.37 -6.29 -21.43
C MET A 1 0.25 -5.60 -20.67
N LEU A 2 0.35 -4.28 -20.47
CA LEU A 2 -0.72 -3.43 -19.93
C LEU A 2 -1.70 -3.15 -21.08
N THR A 3 -2.68 -4.03 -21.26
CA THR A 3 -3.76 -3.83 -22.24
C THR A 3 -5.03 -3.50 -21.48
N MET A 4 -5.47 -2.26 -21.67
CA MET A 4 -6.84 -1.76 -21.50
C MET A 4 -7.50 -2.00 -20.13
N ILE A 5 -7.37 -1.03 -19.22
CA ILE A 5 -8.58 -0.56 -18.54
C ILE A 5 -9.22 0.48 -19.49
N GLU A 6 -9.86 -0.01 -20.55
CA GLU A 6 -10.92 0.74 -21.22
C GLU A 6 -12.23 0.17 -20.68
N HIS A 7 -12.75 0.72 -19.59
CA HIS A 7 -14.19 0.60 -19.34
C HIS A 7 -14.67 1.88 -18.67
N PHE A 8 -14.87 2.89 -19.52
CA PHE A 8 -15.68 4.06 -19.21
C PHE A 8 -17.10 3.77 -19.68
N ASN A 9 -18.00 3.41 -18.76
CA ASN A 9 -19.40 3.11 -19.05
C ASN A 9 -20.39 4.02 -18.30
N GLY A 10 -20.01 5.27 -17.99
CA GLY A 10 -20.95 6.19 -17.33
C GLY A 10 -20.37 7.55 -16.97
N ALA A 11 -21.22 8.45 -16.45
CA ALA A 11 -20.79 9.75 -15.97
C ALA A 11 -19.73 9.61 -14.86
N GLY A 12 -18.73 10.48 -14.89
CA GLY A 12 -17.77 10.62 -13.80
C GLY A 12 -18.48 11.05 -12.50
N PRO A 13 -17.83 10.84 -11.34
CA PRO A 13 -18.38 11.31 -10.07
C PRO A 13 -18.48 12.84 -10.04
N THR A 14 -19.49 13.33 -9.34
CA THR A 14 -19.65 14.75 -9.03
C THR A 14 -18.60 15.23 -8.01
N ASN A 15 -18.40 16.54 -7.91
CA ASN A 15 -17.47 17.12 -6.94
C ASN A 15 -17.86 16.80 -5.48
N ASP A 16 -19.16 16.72 -5.19
CA ASP A 16 -19.64 16.36 -3.85
C ASP A 16 -19.35 14.89 -3.53
N GLU A 17 -19.59 13.97 -4.47
CA GLU A 17 -19.22 12.56 -4.29
C GLU A 17 -17.72 12.38 -4.07
N ILE A 18 -16.88 13.12 -4.80
CA ILE A 18 -15.42 13.08 -4.64
C ILE A 18 -14.98 13.62 -3.28
N ARG A 19 -15.59 14.70 -2.80
CA ARG A 19 -15.25 15.30 -1.50
C ARG A 19 -15.57 14.35 -0.34
N ASP A 20 -16.66 13.61 -0.45
CA ASP A 20 -17.13 12.72 0.62
C ASP A 20 -16.53 11.31 0.51
N ALA A 21 -15.77 11.03 -0.55
CA ALA A 21 -15.14 9.75 -0.78
C ALA A 21 -13.90 9.53 0.12
N PRO A 22 -13.72 8.32 0.70
CA PRO A 22 -12.48 7.97 1.38
C PRO A 22 -11.29 7.98 0.42
N VAL A 23 -10.09 8.18 1.00
CA VAL A 23 -8.84 8.23 0.23
C VAL A 23 -8.10 6.90 0.35
N LEU A 24 -7.59 6.41 -0.77
CA LEU A 24 -6.66 5.29 -0.85
C LEU A 24 -5.23 5.78 -1.09
N TYR A 25 -4.34 5.52 -0.13
CA TYR A 25 -2.90 5.80 -0.22
C TYR A 25 -2.10 4.53 -0.43
N ARG A 26 -0.88 4.69 -0.97
CA ARG A 26 0.06 3.61 -1.29
C ARG A 26 -0.65 2.44 -1.96
N TRP A 27 -1.48 2.76 -2.95
CA TRP A 27 -2.38 1.77 -3.54
C TRP A 27 -1.73 1.08 -4.75
N GLN A 28 -2.20 -0.13 -5.04
CA GLN A 28 -1.82 -0.92 -6.21
C GLN A 28 -3.03 -1.67 -6.77
N LEU A 29 -3.04 -1.87 -8.09
CA LEU A 29 -4.01 -2.74 -8.76
C LEU A 29 -3.58 -4.19 -8.58
N LYS A 30 -4.56 -5.08 -8.37
CA LYS A 30 -4.37 -6.52 -8.29
C LYS A 30 -5.38 -7.23 -9.18
N ASP A 31 -4.86 -8.03 -10.11
CA ASP A 31 -5.69 -8.93 -10.90
C ASP A 31 -6.18 -10.08 -10.01
N THR A 32 -7.48 -10.34 -10.07
CA THR A 32 -8.13 -11.48 -9.43
C THR A 32 -8.64 -12.45 -10.49
N ARG A 33 -9.29 -13.54 -10.08
CA ARG A 33 -9.93 -14.47 -11.02
C ARG A 33 -11.13 -13.85 -11.74
N ASN A 34 -11.74 -12.83 -11.13
CA ASN A 34 -13.05 -12.31 -11.52
C ASN A 34 -12.97 -10.86 -12.05
N GLY A 35 -11.88 -10.13 -11.75
CA GLY A 35 -11.71 -8.75 -12.20
C GLY A 35 -10.42 -8.13 -11.68
N VAL A 36 -10.46 -6.82 -11.44
CA VAL A 36 -9.34 -6.05 -10.87
C VAL A 36 -9.80 -5.42 -9.57
N GLU A 37 -9.03 -5.61 -8.50
CA GLU A 37 -9.22 -4.97 -7.20
C GLU A 37 -8.14 -3.91 -6.96
N VAL A 38 -8.39 -3.03 -5.99
CA VAL A 38 -7.36 -2.15 -5.44
C VAL A 38 -7.01 -2.56 -4.03
N HIS A 39 -5.72 -2.72 -3.78
CA HIS A 39 -5.20 -2.86 -2.43
C HIS A 39 -4.49 -1.57 -2.05
N GLY A 40 -4.72 -1.08 -0.84
CA GLY A 40 -4.12 0.17 -0.38
C GLY A 40 -4.49 0.51 1.06
N ILE A 41 -3.98 1.65 1.52
CA ILE A 41 -4.25 2.17 2.86
C ILE A 41 -5.43 3.12 2.79
N VAL A 42 -6.46 2.86 3.59
CA VAL A 42 -7.66 3.70 3.59
C VAL A 42 -7.60 4.78 4.65
N GLN A 43 -8.17 5.95 4.32
CA GLN A 43 -8.38 7.05 5.26
C GLN A 43 -9.75 7.70 5.01
N GLY A 44 -10.43 8.09 6.09
CA GLY A 44 -11.76 8.72 6.04
C GLY A 44 -12.88 7.73 5.72
N HIS A 45 -12.67 6.43 5.92
CA HIS A 45 -13.69 5.43 5.62
C HIS A 45 -14.75 5.38 6.73
N PRO A 46 -16.06 5.35 6.41
CA PRO A 46 -17.11 5.44 7.43
C PRO A 46 -17.19 4.24 8.38
N HIS A 47 -16.60 3.10 7.99
CA HIS A 47 -16.68 1.84 8.73
C HIS A 47 -15.32 1.18 8.99
N LEU A 48 -14.23 1.74 8.47
CA LEU A 48 -12.90 1.14 8.58
C LEU A 48 -11.96 2.15 9.25
N PRO A 49 -11.15 1.72 10.22
CA PRO A 49 -10.12 2.55 10.82
C PRO A 49 -9.18 3.18 9.79
N ASP A 50 -8.79 4.43 10.06
CA ASP A 50 -7.76 5.11 9.29
C ASP A 50 -6.41 4.39 9.39
N GLY A 51 -5.70 4.33 8.27
CA GLY A 51 -4.39 3.70 8.18
C GLY A 51 -4.44 2.18 8.03
N GLU A 52 -5.63 1.60 7.87
CA GLU A 52 -5.79 0.17 7.62
C GLU A 52 -5.48 -0.18 6.16
N TRP A 53 -4.76 -1.29 5.96
CA TRP A 53 -4.53 -1.85 4.64
C TRP A 53 -5.75 -2.70 4.25
N ILE A 54 -6.38 -2.34 3.15
CA ILE A 54 -7.62 -2.97 2.69
C ILE A 54 -7.45 -3.53 1.29
N ARG A 55 -8.32 -4.49 0.95
CA ARG A 55 -8.64 -4.85 -0.42
C ARG A 55 -10.05 -4.36 -0.72
N THR A 56 -10.24 -3.69 -1.84
CA THR A 56 -11.57 -3.22 -2.26
C THR A 56 -12.36 -4.35 -2.92
N SER A 57 -13.66 -4.14 -3.14
CA SER A 57 -14.38 -4.88 -4.17
C SER A 57 -13.85 -4.54 -5.57
N GLU A 58 -14.34 -5.25 -6.58
CA GLU A 58 -13.93 -5.07 -7.97
C GLU A 58 -14.15 -3.63 -8.45
N ILE A 59 -13.19 -3.14 -9.23
CA ILE A 59 -13.23 -1.83 -9.86
C ILE A 59 -14.26 -1.88 -10.99
N VAL A 60 -15.24 -0.99 -10.93
CA VAL A 60 -16.23 -0.81 -11.99
C VAL A 60 -15.90 0.38 -12.88
N GLN A 61 -15.13 1.34 -12.37
CA GLN A 61 -14.72 2.53 -13.12
C GLN A 61 -13.43 3.12 -12.52
N ILE A 62 -12.59 3.71 -13.35
CA ILE A 62 -11.42 4.47 -12.92
C ILE A 62 -11.33 5.76 -13.72
N ASP A 63 -10.76 6.81 -13.12
CA ASP A 63 -10.39 8.02 -13.83
C ASP A 63 -9.52 7.67 -15.06
N PRO A 64 -9.94 8.01 -16.29
CA PRO A 64 -9.20 7.66 -17.51
C PRO A 64 -7.94 8.51 -17.71
N SER A 65 -7.68 9.49 -16.84
CA SER A 65 -6.46 10.30 -16.92
C SER A 65 -5.20 9.45 -16.73
N SER A 66 -4.07 9.93 -17.26
CA SER A 66 -2.78 9.23 -17.13
C SER A 66 -2.30 9.08 -15.68
N LYS A 67 -2.86 9.88 -14.76
CA LYS A 67 -2.63 9.83 -13.32
C LYS A 67 -3.99 9.81 -12.63
N PRO A 68 -4.62 8.64 -12.50
CA PRO A 68 -6.00 8.54 -12.03
C PRO A 68 -6.14 9.13 -10.62
N LEU A 69 -7.11 10.03 -10.47
CA LEU A 69 -7.41 10.72 -9.21
C LEU A 69 -8.51 10.03 -8.40
N TRP A 70 -9.28 9.16 -9.03
CA TRP A 70 -10.36 8.45 -8.38
C TRP A 70 -10.62 7.10 -9.03
N LEU A 71 -11.27 6.23 -8.28
CA LEU A 71 -11.85 4.99 -8.80
C LEU A 71 -13.17 4.71 -8.11
N ARG A 72 -14.03 3.96 -8.79
CA ARG A 72 -15.29 3.45 -8.27
C ARG A 72 -15.23 1.94 -8.28
N THR A 73 -15.61 1.35 -7.16
CA THR A 73 -15.82 -0.09 -7.02
C THR A 73 -17.32 -0.36 -6.92
N GLU A 74 -17.71 -1.64 -6.91
CA GLU A 74 -19.12 -2.02 -6.70
C GLU A 74 -19.76 -1.41 -5.44
N SER A 75 -18.93 -1.13 -4.43
CA SER A 75 -19.39 -0.70 -3.11
C SER A 75 -19.17 0.77 -2.81
N ARG A 76 -18.18 1.43 -3.43
CA ARG A 76 -17.81 2.80 -3.07
C ARG A 76 -16.97 3.52 -4.11
N LEU A 77 -17.04 4.85 -4.08
CA LEU A 77 -16.08 5.75 -4.74
C LEU A 77 -14.89 6.01 -3.80
N TYR A 78 -13.68 6.04 -4.34
CA TYR A 78 -12.46 6.39 -3.63
C TYR A 78 -11.70 7.48 -4.36
N HIS A 79 -11.14 8.41 -3.59
CA HIS A 79 -10.07 9.28 -4.09
C HIS A 79 -8.73 8.54 -4.04
N LEU A 80 -7.88 8.74 -5.04
CA LEU A 80 -6.58 8.11 -5.13
C LEU A 80 -5.49 9.09 -4.70
N GLY A 81 -4.82 8.75 -3.60
CA GLY A 81 -3.60 9.40 -3.17
C GLY A 81 -2.37 8.86 -3.91
N LYS A 82 -1.21 8.94 -3.25
CA LYS A 82 0.06 8.45 -3.80
C LYS A 82 -0.03 6.95 -4.13
N ARG A 83 0.25 6.58 -5.39
CA ARG A 83 0.36 5.18 -5.83
C ARG A 83 1.60 4.52 -5.21
N MET A 84 1.50 3.21 -4.96
CA MET A 84 2.63 2.40 -4.51
C MET A 84 3.77 2.38 -5.54
N GLY A 85 5.01 2.49 -5.06
CA GLY A 85 6.21 2.43 -5.90
C GLY A 85 6.53 1.00 -6.39
N ARG A 86 7.26 0.87 -7.51
CA ARG A 86 7.60 -0.44 -8.10
C ARG A 86 8.40 -1.33 -7.14
N THR A 87 9.35 -0.75 -6.42
CA THR A 87 10.16 -1.46 -5.41
C THR A 87 9.27 -2.02 -4.30
N GLU A 88 8.38 -1.21 -3.76
CA GLU A 88 7.42 -1.63 -2.72
C GLU A 88 6.49 -2.76 -3.20
N ILE A 89 5.96 -2.67 -4.43
CA ILE A 89 5.14 -3.75 -5.02
C ILE A 89 5.92 -5.07 -5.12
N HIS A 90 7.16 -5.02 -5.61
CA HIS A 90 7.98 -6.22 -5.77
C HIS A 90 8.25 -6.88 -4.40
N ILE A 91 8.61 -6.03 -3.44
CA ILE A 91 8.87 -6.38 -2.06
C ILE A 91 7.62 -7.03 -1.39
N ARG A 92 6.40 -6.49 -1.59
CA ARG A 92 5.13 -7.14 -1.18
C ARG A 92 5.00 -8.55 -1.69
N LYS A 93 5.28 -8.71 -2.98
CA LYS A 93 5.08 -9.97 -3.69
C LYS A 93 6.02 -11.05 -3.14
N GLU A 94 7.28 -10.72 -2.89
CA GLU A 94 8.27 -11.64 -2.32
C GLU A 94 7.90 -12.07 -0.90
N LEU A 95 7.40 -11.14 -0.08
CA LEU A 95 6.89 -11.45 1.25
C LEU A 95 5.71 -12.41 1.23
N GLU A 96 4.72 -12.12 0.38
CA GLU A 96 3.54 -12.93 0.21
C GLU A 96 3.92 -14.35 -0.23
N ALA A 97 4.83 -14.47 -1.20
CA ALA A 97 5.38 -15.75 -1.65
C ALA A 97 6.15 -16.51 -0.55
N SER A 98 6.73 -15.77 0.40
CA SER A 98 7.44 -16.33 1.56
C SER A 98 6.53 -16.65 2.76
N GLY A 99 5.22 -16.42 2.66
CA GLY A 99 4.25 -16.68 3.74
C GLY A 99 4.14 -15.56 4.78
N PHE A 100 4.68 -14.37 4.52
CA PHE A 100 4.75 -13.26 5.47
C PHE A 100 3.99 -12.01 4.97
N ALA A 101 2.77 -12.20 4.45
CA ALA A 101 1.98 -11.10 3.90
C ALA A 101 1.75 -9.96 4.91
N LEU A 102 2.08 -8.73 4.52
CA LEU A 102 1.83 -7.53 5.32
C LEU A 102 0.39 -7.05 5.12
N THR A 103 -0.46 -7.38 6.09
CA THR A 103 -1.89 -7.04 6.08
C THR A 103 -2.21 -5.70 6.76
N ARG A 104 -1.20 -4.98 7.27
CA ARG A 104 -1.37 -3.70 7.99
C ARG A 104 -0.21 -2.75 7.69
N ASP A 105 -0.50 -1.45 7.62
CA ASP A 105 0.53 -0.41 7.45
C ASP A 105 0.96 0.23 8.78
N GLN A 106 0.12 0.17 9.83
CA GLN A 106 0.50 0.59 11.19
C GLN A 106 1.33 -0.47 11.91
N ALA A 107 2.50 -0.07 12.43
CA ALA A 107 3.36 -0.95 13.17
C ALA A 107 2.83 -1.11 14.60
N THR A 108 2.68 -2.35 15.06
CA THR A 108 2.35 -2.64 16.46
C THR A 108 3.44 -2.11 17.39
N PRO A 109 3.12 -1.82 18.66
CA PRO A 109 4.14 -1.42 19.64
C PRO A 109 5.31 -2.42 19.75
N GLY A 110 5.04 -3.72 19.56
CA GLY A 110 6.05 -4.77 19.50
C GLY A 110 6.98 -4.61 18.30
N GLU A 111 6.43 -4.41 17.10
CA GLU A 111 7.22 -4.14 15.89
C GLU A 111 8.03 -2.85 16.02
N GLN A 112 7.46 -1.79 16.61
CA GLN A 112 8.18 -0.53 16.84
C GLN A 112 9.37 -0.72 17.80
N LYS A 113 9.17 -1.49 18.87
CA LYS A 113 10.23 -1.81 19.84
C LYS A 113 11.35 -2.61 19.17
N GLU A 114 11.01 -3.66 18.45
CA GLU A 114 12.00 -4.51 17.75
C GLU A 114 12.73 -3.71 16.67
N PHE A 115 12.02 -2.87 15.92
CA PHE A 115 12.63 -1.97 14.96
C PHE A 115 13.63 -1.02 15.62
N PHE A 116 13.28 -0.45 16.78
CA PHE A 116 14.22 0.36 17.56
C PHE A 116 15.42 -0.44 18.05
N GLU A 117 15.26 -1.70 18.45
CA GLU A 117 16.37 -2.56 18.87
C GLU A 117 17.35 -2.83 17.71
N VAL A 118 16.82 -3.12 16.52
CA VAL A 118 17.63 -3.41 15.32
C VAL A 118 18.27 -2.13 14.78
N PHE A 119 17.48 -1.11 14.45
CA PHE A 119 17.90 0.06 13.68
C PHE A 119 18.23 1.30 14.53
N ARG A 120 17.96 1.28 15.84
CA ARG A 120 18.14 2.43 16.77
C ARG A 120 17.40 3.70 16.34
N GLN A 121 16.30 3.54 15.61
CA GLN A 121 15.46 4.64 15.14
C GLN A 121 14.03 4.45 15.64
N ARG A 122 13.38 5.55 16.02
CA ARG A 122 11.97 5.56 16.39
C ARG A 122 11.14 5.96 15.18
N ARG A 123 10.19 5.11 14.83
CA ARG A 123 9.28 5.32 13.70
C ARG A 123 7.85 5.11 14.21
N LYS A 124 6.95 6.06 13.94
CA LYS A 124 5.53 5.92 14.27
C LYS A 124 4.85 4.90 13.36
N ASN A 125 5.23 4.91 12.08
CA ASN A 125 4.81 3.94 11.08
C ASN A 125 6.06 3.28 10.51
N LEU A 126 6.02 1.96 10.38
CA LEU A 126 7.05 1.23 9.63
C LEU A 126 6.51 1.03 8.24
N ASP A 127 7.21 1.60 7.26
CA ASP A 127 6.92 1.23 5.89
C ASP A 127 7.25 -0.25 5.67
N GLU A 128 6.74 -0.78 4.59
CA GLU A 128 6.92 -2.17 4.26
C GLU A 128 8.37 -2.62 4.12
N ALA A 129 9.22 -1.79 3.50
CA ALA A 129 10.63 -2.13 3.34
C ALA A 129 11.31 -2.21 4.72
N GLU A 130 10.94 -1.31 5.64
CA GLU A 130 11.36 -1.34 7.04
C GLU A 130 10.90 -2.62 7.77
N ARG A 131 9.65 -3.04 7.59
CA ARG A 131 9.13 -4.30 8.15
C ARG A 131 9.82 -5.53 7.57
N ILE A 132 10.26 -5.45 6.33
CA ILE A 132 10.94 -6.55 5.65
C ILE A 132 12.35 -6.68 6.12
N LEU A 133 13.06 -5.57 6.27
CA LEU A 133 14.35 -5.61 6.93
C LEU A 133 14.23 -6.16 8.35
N LEU A 134 13.18 -5.78 9.08
CA LEU A 134 12.90 -6.34 10.40
C LEU A 134 12.65 -7.86 10.35
N LEU A 135 11.81 -8.33 9.43
CA LEU A 135 11.51 -9.75 9.25
C LEU A 135 12.74 -10.56 8.82
N LEU A 136 13.52 -10.05 7.89
CA LEU A 136 14.73 -10.72 7.40
C LEU A 136 15.78 -10.85 8.51
N VAL A 137 15.88 -9.86 9.40
CA VAL A 137 16.69 -9.96 10.62
C VAL A 137 16.10 -10.99 11.57
N ARG A 138 14.79 -10.93 11.86
CA ARG A 138 14.09 -11.86 12.77
C ARG A 138 14.23 -13.33 12.34
N THR A 139 14.23 -13.56 11.02
CA THR A 139 14.33 -14.89 10.42
C THR A 139 15.78 -15.31 10.10
N ASN A 140 16.78 -14.55 10.57
CA ASN A 140 18.22 -14.79 10.34
C ASN A 140 18.59 -14.92 8.85
N ARG A 141 17.83 -14.28 7.95
CA ARG A 141 18.13 -14.25 6.51
C ARG A 141 19.18 -13.21 6.16
N ILE A 142 19.28 -12.15 6.96
CA ILE A 142 20.35 -11.16 6.92
C ILE A 142 20.80 -10.84 8.35
N ASP A 143 22.07 -10.51 8.52
CA ASP A 143 22.55 -9.97 9.78
C ASP A 143 22.11 -8.51 9.99
N ARG A 144 22.28 -8.05 11.23
CA ARG A 144 21.91 -6.70 11.66
C ARG A 144 22.69 -5.60 10.92
N GLU A 145 23.97 -5.79 10.65
CA GLU A 145 24.80 -4.78 9.99
C GLU A 145 24.33 -4.55 8.55
N ARG A 146 24.03 -5.64 7.84
CA ARG A 146 23.50 -5.63 6.48
C ARG A 146 22.11 -4.99 6.43
N ALA A 147 21.25 -5.30 7.41
CA ALA A 147 19.95 -4.65 7.53
C ALA A 147 20.08 -3.14 7.72
N ILE A 148 20.95 -2.67 8.62
CA ILE A 148 21.19 -1.23 8.85
C ILE A 148 21.70 -0.54 7.58
N LYS A 149 22.60 -1.18 6.83
CA LYS A 149 23.11 -0.64 5.56
C LYS A 149 21.99 -0.47 4.53
N LEU A 150 21.14 -1.49 4.37
CA LEU A 150 19.99 -1.43 3.47
C LEU A 150 18.97 -0.38 3.92
N HIS A 151 18.71 -0.26 5.22
CA HIS A 151 17.81 0.75 5.76
C HIS A 151 18.27 2.17 5.42
N LYS A 152 19.58 2.45 5.52
CA LYS A 152 20.14 3.76 5.12
C LYS A 152 19.92 4.05 3.63
N ILE A 153 20.01 3.05 2.77
CA ILE A 153 19.77 3.20 1.32
C ILE A 153 18.28 3.54 1.09
N LEU A 154 17.38 2.80 1.72
CA LEU A 154 15.93 3.05 1.62
C LEU A 154 15.56 4.47 2.06
N LEU A 155 16.13 4.97 3.15
CA LEU A 155 15.87 6.34 3.62
C LEU A 155 16.26 7.41 2.60
N VAL A 156 17.31 7.18 1.82
CA VAL A 156 17.76 8.11 0.76
C VAL A 156 16.80 8.09 -0.44
N GLU A 157 16.23 6.93 -0.77
CA GLU A 157 15.26 6.80 -1.87
C GLU A 157 13.88 7.35 -1.52
N ILE A 158 13.45 7.23 -0.26
CA ILE A 158 12.13 7.71 0.21
C ILE A 158 12.11 9.24 0.40
N SER A 159 13.27 9.86 0.64
CA SER A 159 13.38 11.32 0.86
C SER A 159 13.48 12.14 -0.44
N ARG A 160 13.29 11.53 -1.61
CA ARG A 160 13.24 12.15 -2.94
C ARG A 160 11.83 12.08 -3.52
#